data_AF-M0BVB8-F1
#
_entry.id   AF-M0BVB8-F1
#
_cell.length_a   1.000
_cell.length_b   1.000
_cell.length_c   1.000
_cell.angle_alpha   90.00
_cell.angle_beta   90.00
_cell.angle_gamma   90.00
#
_symmetry.space_group_name_H-M   'P 1'
#
loop_
_entity.id
_entity.type
_entity.pdbx_description
1 polymer ?
#
loop_
_entity_poly.entity_id
_entity_poly.type
_entity_poly.pdbx_seq_one_letter_code
_entity_poly.pdbx_strand_id
1 'polypeptide(L)'
;MVPETIPLFVPMPGAMELGVILFIAILLFGANKIPKLARSTGEAMGEFQKGREKVETELEEMRETGNYDDSSSDDDFVDTEPVTSEDGSDTTTAEESTEAESQ
;
A
#
# COMPACT_ATOMS: atom_id res chain seq x y z
N MET A 1 24.54 28.71 -8.68
CA MET A 1 23.07 28.80 -8.56
C MET A 1 22.63 27.45 -8.04
N VAL A 2 22.43 27.33 -6.73
CA VAL A 2 22.10 26.05 -6.08
C VAL A 2 20.59 25.89 -6.16
N PRO A 3 20.05 24.76 -6.67
CA PRO A 3 18.62 24.53 -6.68
C PRO A 3 18.13 24.37 -5.24
N GLU A 4 17.26 25.28 -4.79
CA GLU A 4 16.50 25.08 -3.55
C GLU A 4 15.52 23.92 -3.74
N THR A 5 15.83 22.76 -3.17
CA THR A 5 14.91 21.64 -3.08
C THR A 5 13.94 21.92 -1.94
N ILE A 6 12.70 22.26 -2.28
CA ILE A 6 11.63 22.41 -1.30
C ILE A 6 11.46 21.03 -0.64
N PRO A 7 11.64 20.88 0.68
CA PRO A 7 11.47 19.60 1.33
C PRO A 7 10.03 19.14 1.12
N LEU A 8 9.88 18.00 0.43
CA LEU A 8 8.62 17.31 0.22
C LEU A 8 8.21 16.61 1.52
N PHE A 9 7.96 17.38 2.57
CA PHE A 9 7.29 16.87 3.76
C PHE A 9 5.79 16.91 3.49
N VAL A 10 5.26 15.80 2.98
CA VAL A 10 3.80 15.58 3.00
C VAL A 10 3.43 15.44 4.47
N PRO A 11 2.62 16.35 5.05
CA PRO A 11 2.19 16.20 6.44
C PRO A 11 1.32 14.96 6.53
N MET A 12 1.93 13.84 6.93
CA MET A 12 1.21 12.62 7.23
C MET A 12 0.48 12.85 8.54
N PRO A 13 -0.86 12.78 8.56
CA PRO A 13 -1.62 12.97 9.78
C PRO A 13 -1.20 11.93 10.81
N GLY A 14 -0.89 12.39 12.02
CA GLY A 14 -0.53 11.55 13.14
C GLY A 14 -1.71 10.70 13.63
N ALA A 15 -1.43 9.75 14.52
CA ALA A 15 -2.44 8.85 15.07
C ALA A 15 -3.63 9.60 15.72
N MET A 16 -3.37 10.76 16.35
CA MET A 16 -4.42 11.59 16.95
C MET A 16 -5.34 12.20 15.89
N GLU A 17 -4.78 12.75 14.81
CA GLU A 17 -5.54 13.38 13.73
C GLU A 17 -6.36 12.32 12.98
N LEU A 18 -5.77 11.16 12.69
CA LEU A 18 -6.51 10.01 12.13
C LEU A 18 -7.63 9.53 13.05
N GLY A 19 -7.43 9.53 14.37
CA GLY A 19 -8.46 9.21 15.34
C GLY A 19 -9.65 10.18 15.29
N VAL A 20 -9.39 11.49 15.17
CA VAL A 20 -10.44 12.51 15.04
C VAL A 20 -11.19 12.34 13.71
N ILE A 21 -10.49 12.12 12.61
CA ILE A 21 -11.10 11.88 11.29
C ILE A 21 -11.99 10.63 11.33
N LEU A 22 -11.50 9.55 11.94
CA LEU A 22 -12.27 8.33 12.12
C LEU A 22 -13.52 8.57 12.98
N PHE A 23 -13.41 9.34 14.06
CA PHE A 23 -14.54 9.69 14.91
C PHE A 23 -15.61 10.48 14.12
N ILE A 24 -15.20 11.49 13.35
CA ILE A 24 -16.11 12.25 12.48
C ILE A 24 -16.76 11.33 11.44
N ALA A 25 -16.00 10.44 10.79
CA ALA A 25 -16.54 9.47 9.84
C ALA A 25 -17.59 8.55 10.50
N ILE A 26 -17.35 8.09 11.73
CA ILE A 26 -18.31 7.30 12.49
C ILE A 26 -19.57 8.10 12.85
N LEU A 27 -19.48 9.40 13.11
CA LEU A 27 -20.65 10.24 13.34
C LEU A 27 -21.49 10.44 12.07
N LEU A 28 -20.83 10.64 10.93
CA LEU A 28 -21.50 10.85 9.63
C LEU A 28 -22.17 9.57 9.12
N PHE A 29 -21.47 8.43 9.17
CA PHE A 29 -21.96 7.16 8.64
C PHE A 29 -22.69 6.31 9.69
N GLY A 30 -22.39 6.51 10.98
CA GLY A 30 -22.88 5.73 12.12
C GLY A 30 -21.96 4.55 12.46
N ALA A 31 -21.80 4.25 13.76
CA ALA A 31 -20.95 3.16 14.27
C ALA A 31 -21.29 1.77 13.71
N ASN A 32 -22.54 1.57 13.28
CA ASN A 32 -23.01 0.29 12.74
C ASN A 32 -22.79 0.15 11.22
N LYS A 33 -22.43 1.21 10.49
CA LYS A 33 -22.31 1.15 9.02
C LYS A 33 -21.01 0.50 8.58
N ILE A 34 -19.87 0.98 9.07
CA ILE A 34 -18.57 0.41 8.68
C ILE A 34 -18.50 -1.11 8.97
N PRO A 35 -18.89 -1.61 10.16
CA PRO A 35 -18.88 -3.05 10.43
C PRO A 35 -19.84 -3.84 9.55
N LYS A 36 -21.03 -3.29 9.28
CA LYS A 36 -22.04 -3.95 8.45
C LYS A 36 -21.59 -4.06 6.99
N LEU A 37 -20.97 -3.00 6.46
CA LEU A 37 -20.38 -3.00 5.11
C LEU A 37 -19.22 -3.98 5.03
N ALA A 38 -18.32 -3.99 6.02
CA ALA A 38 -17.22 -4.94 6.08
C ALA A 38 -17.72 -6.40 6.10
N ARG A 39 -18.80 -6.68 6.85
CA ARG A 39 -19.43 -8.01 6.89
C ARG A 39 -19.97 -8.42 5.52
N SER A 40 -20.82 -7.61 4.90
CA SER A 40 -21.46 -7.98 3.62
C SER A 40 -20.47 -8.04 2.46
N THR A 41 -19.53 -7.09 2.41
CA THR A 41 -18.45 -7.09 1.41
C THR A 41 -17.51 -8.26 1.64
N GLY A 42 -17.20 -8.60 2.89
CA GLY A 42 -16.38 -9.76 3.23
C GLY A 42 -17.04 -11.09 2.84
N GLU A 43 -18.35 -11.23 3.07
CA GLU A 43 -19.12 -12.40 2.63
C GLU A 43 -19.14 -12.52 1.10
N ALA A 44 -19.42 -11.42 0.39
CA ALA A 44 -19.40 -11.39 -1.08
C ALA A 44 -18.01 -11.69 -1.66
N MET A 45 -16.96 -11.09 -1.09
CA MET A 45 -15.57 -11.31 -1.54
C MET A 45 -15.11 -12.73 -1.22
N GLY A 46 -15.52 -13.31 -0.09
CA GLY A 46 -15.23 -14.69 0.27
C GLY A 46 -15.85 -15.71 -0.70
N GLU A 47 -17.13 -15.54 -1.06
CA GLU A 47 -17.78 -16.40 -2.06
C GLU A 47 -17.20 -16.19 -3.46
N PHE A 48 -16.80 -14.96 -3.81
CA PHE A 48 -16.11 -14.67 -5.06
C PHE A 48 -14.75 -15.36 -5.16
N GLN A 49 -13.94 -15.32 -4.09
CA GLN A 49 -12.64 -16.02 -4.04
C GLN A 49 -12.81 -17.52 -4.26
N LYS A 50 -13.76 -18.16 -3.56
CA LYS A 50 -14.08 -19.60 -3.72
C LYS A 50 -14.55 -19.92 -5.15
N GLY A 51 -15.35 -19.04 -5.75
CA GLY A 51 -15.79 -19.19 -7.13
C GLY A 51 -14.62 -19.14 -8.11
N ARG A 52 -13.67 -18.21 -7.92
CA ARG A 52 -12.47 -18.10 -8.74
C ARG A 52 -11.57 -19.32 -8.65
N GLU A 53 -11.34 -19.83 -7.44
CA GLU A 53 -10.51 -21.02 -7.20
C GLU A 53 -11.11 -22.27 -7.88
N LYS A 54 -12.44 -22.45 -7.81
CA LYS A 54 -13.12 -23.54 -8.52
C LYS A 54 -12.96 -23.42 -10.02
N VAL A 55 -13.15 -22.22 -10.58
CA VAL A 55 -12.99 -21.97 -12.02
C VAL A 55 -11.55 -22.24 -12.46
N GLU A 56 -10.56 -21.82 -11.68
CA GLU A 56 -9.14 -22.09 -11.95
C GLU A 56 -8.84 -23.60 -11.92
N THR A 57 -9.34 -24.31 -10.91
CA THR A 57 -9.20 -25.77 -10.78
C THR A 57 -9.87 -26.50 -11.95
N GLU A 58 -11.09 -26.10 -12.33
CA GLU A 58 -11.80 -26.66 -13.48
C GLU A 58 -11.06 -26.39 -14.80
N LEU A 59 -10.46 -25.20 -14.96
CA LEU A 59 -9.64 -24.87 -16.14
C LEU A 59 -8.34 -25.69 -16.20
N GLU A 60 -7.69 -25.92 -15.06
CA GLU A 60 -6.50 -26.77 -14.94
C GLU A 60 -6.84 -28.23 -15.27
N GLU A 61 -7.93 -28.77 -14.73
CA GLU A 61 -8.39 -30.14 -14.98
C GLU A 61 -8.80 -30.34 -16.45
N MET A 62 -9.42 -29.33 -17.08
CA MET A 62 -9.70 -29.34 -18.52
C MET A 62 -8.42 -29.31 -19.37
N ARG A 63 -7.40 -28.57 -18.93
CA ARG A 63 -6.09 -28.51 -19.59
C ARG A 63 -5.32 -29.83 -19.44
N GLU A 64 -5.41 -30.48 -18.29
CA GLU A 64 -4.75 -31.76 -18.00
C GLU A 64 -5.45 -32.95 -18.69
N THR A 65 -6.79 -32.92 -18.78
CA THR A 65 -7.58 -33.98 -19.45
C THR A 65 -7.55 -33.86 -20.98
N GLY A 66 -7.26 -32.66 -21.52
CA GLY A 66 -7.04 -32.42 -22.94
C GLY A 66 -5.58 -32.66 -23.34
N ASN A 67 -5.24 -33.90 -23.72
CA ASN A 67 -3.92 -34.27 -24.25
C ASN A 67 -3.45 -33.33 -25.38
N TYR A 68 -2.60 -32.36 -25.05
CA TYR A 68 -1.68 -31.69 -25.97
C TYR A 68 -0.31 -31.58 -25.31
N ASP A 69 0.59 -32.39 -25.86
CA ASP A 69 2.03 -32.21 -25.81
C ASP A 69 2.36 -30.76 -26.23
N ASP A 70 2.84 -29.93 -25.30
CA ASP A 70 3.61 -28.73 -25.63
C ASP A 70 4.73 -28.59 -24.62
N SER A 71 5.84 -29.25 -24.94
CA SER A 71 7.15 -28.80 -24.51
C SER A 71 7.46 -27.52 -25.29
N SER A 72 7.34 -26.36 -24.65
CA SER A 72 7.90 -25.06 -25.04
C SER A 72 7.58 -24.08 -23.92
N SER A 73 8.37 -23.09 -23.54
CA SER A 73 9.77 -22.75 -23.70
C SER A 73 9.94 -21.57 -22.75
N ASP A 74 11.18 -21.35 -22.33
CA ASP A 74 11.73 -20.10 -21.81
C ASP A 74 10.86 -18.85 -22.07
N ASP A 75 10.41 -18.20 -20.99
CA ASP A 75 10.06 -16.78 -21.03
C ASP A 75 10.94 -16.06 -20.01
N ASP A 76 11.80 -15.23 -20.58
CA ASP A 76 12.93 -14.53 -20.00
C ASP A 76 12.61 -13.72 -18.75
N PHE A 77 13.33 -14.01 -17.68
CA PHE A 77 13.57 -13.07 -16.59
C PHE A 77 14.43 -11.92 -17.13
N VAL A 78 13.79 -10.82 -17.53
CA VAL A 78 14.48 -9.53 -17.75
C VAL A 78 14.87 -8.95 -16.40
N ASP A 79 16.13 -9.16 -16.03
CA ASP A 79 16.76 -8.55 -14.87
C ASP A 79 16.95 -7.05 -15.12
N THR A 80 15.92 -6.26 -14.82
CA THR A 80 16.07 -4.80 -14.78
C THR A 80 16.62 -4.41 -13.42
N GLU A 81 17.95 -4.51 -13.29
CA GLU A 81 18.71 -3.92 -12.19
C GLU A 81 18.40 -2.40 -12.12
N PRO A 82 17.84 -1.87 -11.02
CA PRO A 82 17.71 -0.43 -10.86
C PRO A 82 19.11 0.17 -10.60
N VAL A 83 19.54 1.01 -11.54
CA VAL A 83 20.75 1.82 -11.47
C VAL A 83 20.82 2.59 -10.15
N THR A 84 21.94 2.38 -9.47
CA THR A 84 22.39 3.09 -8.28
C THR A 84 22.44 4.59 -8.52
N SER A 85 22.12 5.39 -7.51
CA SER A 85 22.75 6.68 -7.30
C SER A 85 22.71 6.97 -5.80
N GLU A 86 23.81 6.59 -5.16
CA GLU A 86 24.29 7.19 -3.93
C GLU A 86 24.44 8.70 -4.15
N ASP A 87 23.93 9.52 -3.23
CA ASP A 87 24.66 10.74 -2.84
C ASP A 87 24.21 11.15 -1.44
N GLY A 88 25.11 10.94 -0.48
CA GLY A 88 25.02 11.58 0.81
C GLY A 88 25.57 13.00 0.70
N SER A 89 24.95 13.95 1.38
CA SER A 89 25.71 15.10 1.82
C SER A 89 25.14 15.72 3.08
N ASP A 90 26.08 15.95 3.95
CA ASP A 90 26.04 16.32 5.34
C ASP A 90 25.82 17.84 5.49
N THR A 91 25.57 18.25 6.74
CA THR A 91 26.18 19.45 7.34
C THR A 91 25.46 20.82 7.25
N THR A 92 24.97 21.25 8.42
CA THR A 92 25.37 22.49 9.15
C THR A 92 24.44 23.72 9.18
N THR A 93 23.79 23.86 10.35
CA THR A 93 23.99 24.93 11.36
C THR A 93 23.30 26.29 11.26
N ALA A 94 22.85 26.69 12.47
CA ALA A 94 22.65 28.02 13.07
C ALA A 94 21.30 28.70 12.79
N GLU A 95 20.42 28.78 13.80
CA GLU A 95 20.29 29.81 14.87
C GLU A 95 19.02 30.60 14.52
N GLU A 96 17.99 30.71 15.35
CA GLU A 96 17.81 31.46 16.61
C GLU A 96 16.31 31.19 16.98
N SER A 97 15.78 31.15 18.21
CA SER A 97 15.92 32.12 19.30
C SER A 97 15.33 31.53 20.62
N THR A 98 16.05 31.83 21.70
CA THR A 98 15.55 32.34 23.01
C THR A 98 14.64 31.53 23.94
N GLU A 99 15.14 31.45 25.18
CA GLU A 99 14.45 31.72 26.46
C GLU A 99 14.09 30.50 27.35
N ALA A 100 14.79 30.38 28.49
CA ALA A 100 14.22 30.30 29.86
C ALA A 100 15.07 29.45 30.84
N GLU A 101 15.77 30.15 31.74
CA GLU A 101 15.82 29.95 33.20
C GLU A 101 16.15 28.59 33.85
N SER A 102 17.23 28.55 34.65
CA SER A 102 17.23 28.22 36.11
C SER A 102 18.48 27.45 36.57
N GLN A 103 19.18 28.06 37.54
CA GLN A 103 20.15 27.57 38.56
C GLN A 103 21.02 26.34 38.29
#